data_AF-A0A0P7YU87-F1
#
_entry.id   AF-A0A0P7YU87-F1
#
_cell.length_a   1.000
_cell.length_b   1.000
_cell.length_c   1.000
_cell.angle_alpha   90.00
_cell.angle_beta   90.00
_cell.angle_gamma   90.00
#
_symmetry.space_group_name_H-M   'P 1'
#
loop_
_entity.id
_entity.type
_entity.pdbx_description
1 polymer ?
#
loop_
_entity_poly.entity_id
_entity_poly.type
_entity_poly.pdbx_seq_one_letter_code
_entity_poly.pdbx_strand_id
1 'polypeptide(L)'
;MKNSLFKLLGLVAFVVLSGVVHQASAQTCFAEMLSETGNVLSAKKGQVSVRSSADQAIVKVAKTGGRAKTDVRVYVDGQLRPSNLNFANGNYTTDYRTLTLNNVQGKNIMVQVDNKSVGHTFSYSVKIEGETRSLMRPAGLQEDKVLVNQKKTYYTRATCGNRVRVLMRETKPARSYGKIEISEQQNNGSWTLLENHTATGDQKIFVVDSDRPLKIEISYGGPWNIPGVAAYHYSINALSID
;
A
#
# COMPACT_ATOMS: atom_id res chain seq x y z
N MET A 1 -31.84 -39.41 -56.75
CA MET A 1 -30.75 -38.71 -57.47
C MET A 1 -30.58 -37.32 -56.85
N LYS A 2 -29.32 -36.95 -56.51
CA LYS A 2 -28.76 -35.60 -56.26
C LYS A 2 -29.22 -34.88 -54.97
N ASN A 3 -28.35 -34.79 -53.94
CA ASN A 3 -27.31 -33.75 -53.68
C ASN A 3 -27.94 -32.47 -53.08
N SER A 4 -27.76 -32.09 -51.81
CA SER A 4 -26.56 -31.72 -51.01
C SER A 4 -26.45 -30.19 -50.80
N LEU A 5 -26.00 -29.80 -49.60
CA LEU A 5 -25.26 -28.57 -49.20
C LEU A 5 -25.99 -27.38 -48.51
N PHE A 6 -25.62 -27.19 -47.23
CA PHE A 6 -25.11 -25.95 -46.57
C PHE A 6 -26.10 -24.80 -46.31
N LYS A 7 -26.10 -24.01 -45.22
CA LYS A 7 -25.27 -23.86 -44.00
C LYS A 7 -25.92 -22.74 -43.13
N LEU A 8 -25.63 -22.76 -41.83
CA LEU A 8 -25.34 -21.61 -40.93
C LEU A 8 -26.44 -20.70 -40.33
N LEU A 9 -26.35 -20.63 -38.99
CA LEU A 9 -26.43 -19.46 -38.08
C LEU A 9 -27.81 -18.82 -37.82
N GLY A 10 -28.16 -18.46 -36.59
CA GLY A 10 -27.38 -18.41 -35.35
C GLY A 10 -28.29 -18.07 -34.17
N LEU A 11 -28.19 -18.90 -33.14
CA LEU A 11 -28.81 -18.76 -31.83
C LEU A 11 -28.05 -17.66 -31.06
N VAL A 12 -28.64 -16.49 -30.86
CA VAL A 12 -28.12 -15.49 -29.90
C VAL A 12 -29.13 -15.37 -28.77
N ALA A 13 -28.97 -16.26 -27.80
CA ALA A 13 -29.49 -16.07 -26.46
C ALA A 13 -28.80 -14.83 -25.87
N PHE A 14 -29.56 -13.75 -25.70
CA PHE A 14 -29.10 -12.56 -24.99
C PHE A 14 -29.01 -12.92 -23.51
N VAL A 15 -27.81 -13.31 -23.13
CA VAL A 15 -27.40 -13.61 -21.77
C VAL A 15 -27.51 -12.33 -20.93
N VAL A 16 -28.58 -12.25 -20.14
CA VAL A 16 -28.66 -11.36 -18.98
C VAL A 16 -27.75 -11.96 -17.90
N LEU A 17 -26.43 -11.80 -18.04
CA LEU A 17 -25.51 -11.99 -16.91
C LEU A 17 -25.36 -10.64 -16.22
N SER A 18 -26.08 -10.50 -15.11
CA SER A 18 -25.59 -9.93 -13.85
C SER A 18 -24.24 -9.22 -13.94
N GLY A 19 -24.27 -7.97 -14.41
CA GLY A 19 -23.26 -6.99 -14.09
C GLY A 19 -23.36 -6.69 -12.60
N VAL A 20 -22.77 -7.54 -11.76
CA VAL A 20 -22.40 -7.14 -10.41
C VAL A 20 -21.29 -6.13 -10.59
N VAL A 21 -21.68 -4.87 -10.79
CA VAL A 21 -20.78 -3.73 -10.71
C VAL A 21 -20.36 -3.70 -9.24
N HIS A 22 -19.30 -4.43 -8.90
CA HIS A 22 -18.55 -4.19 -7.69
C HIS A 22 -17.95 -2.80 -7.87
N GLN A 23 -18.71 -1.78 -7.49
CA GLN A 23 -18.16 -0.48 -7.15
C GLN A 23 -17.21 -0.74 -5.99
N ALA A 24 -15.94 -0.96 -6.31
CA ALA A 24 -14.87 -0.84 -5.35
C ALA A 24 -14.89 0.61 -4.89
N SER A 25 -15.61 0.89 -3.80
CA SER A 25 -15.45 2.15 -3.09
C SER A 25 -13.96 2.32 -2.83
N ALA A 26 -13.37 3.42 -3.31
CA ALA A 26 -12.00 3.77 -3.00
C ALA A 26 -11.91 3.96 -1.48
N GLN A 27 -11.61 2.88 -0.77
CA GLN A 27 -11.49 2.90 0.68
C GLN A 27 -10.25 3.73 1.00
N THR A 28 -10.50 4.86 1.63
CA THR A 28 -9.45 5.77 2.10
C THR A 28 -8.90 5.19 3.39
N CYS A 29 -7.62 4.81 3.38
CA CYS A 29 -6.98 4.22 4.55
C CYS A 29 -6.05 5.21 5.24
N PHE A 30 -6.04 5.20 6.57
CA PHE A 30 -5.19 6.05 7.41
C PHE A 30 -4.20 5.20 8.22
N ALA A 31 -2.90 5.50 8.19
CA ALA A 31 -1.90 4.89 9.09
C ALA A 31 -0.95 5.93 9.66
N GLU A 32 -0.54 5.78 10.93
CA GLU A 32 0.51 6.58 11.54
C GLU A 32 1.88 6.12 11.00
N MET A 33 2.54 6.95 10.20
CA MET A 33 3.87 6.68 9.63
C MET A 33 5.00 7.09 10.59
N LEU A 34 4.74 8.08 11.45
CA LEU A 34 5.69 8.57 12.45
C LEU A 34 4.93 9.18 13.62
N SER A 35 5.43 8.94 14.83
CA SER A 35 5.02 9.66 16.04
C SER A 35 6.25 9.85 16.92
N GLU A 36 6.62 11.12 17.14
CA GLU A 36 7.83 11.48 17.85
C GLU A 36 7.61 12.71 18.73
N THR A 37 8.22 12.70 19.90
CA THR A 37 8.20 13.82 20.84
C THR A 37 9.61 14.34 21.06
N GLY A 38 9.76 15.64 21.25
CA GLY A 38 11.08 16.22 21.48
C GLY A 38 11.06 17.49 22.32
N ASN A 39 12.25 17.90 22.77
CA ASN A 39 12.51 19.15 23.48
C ASN A 39 13.52 19.98 22.70
N VAL A 40 13.23 21.26 22.47
CA VAL A 40 14.13 22.16 21.75
C VAL A 40 14.55 23.30 22.68
N LEU A 41 15.84 23.28 23.03
CA LEU A 41 16.48 24.34 23.79
C LEU A 41 16.47 25.68 23.03
N SER A 42 16.62 26.77 23.76
CA SER A 42 16.69 28.14 23.21
C SER A 42 17.57 28.23 21.97
N ALA A 43 17.07 28.87 20.91
CA ALA A 43 17.75 29.07 19.63
C ALA A 43 18.26 27.79 18.92
N LYS A 44 17.81 26.59 19.34
CA LYS A 44 18.10 25.32 18.65
C LYS A 44 16.94 24.91 17.74
N LYS A 45 17.18 23.84 16.97
CA LYS A 45 16.23 23.20 16.06
C LYS A 45 16.10 21.72 16.41
N GLY A 46 14.87 21.20 16.34
CA GLY A 46 14.56 19.78 16.27
C GLY A 46 14.21 19.40 14.84
N GLN A 47 14.50 18.16 14.45
CA GLN A 47 14.18 17.64 13.12
C GLN A 47 13.75 16.19 13.22
N VAL A 48 12.70 15.85 12.48
CA VAL A 48 12.21 14.47 12.34
C VAL A 48 11.92 14.22 10.86
N SER A 49 12.13 12.99 10.40
CA SER A 49 11.92 12.64 8.98
C SER A 49 11.42 11.22 8.78
N VAL A 50 10.57 11.03 7.79
CA VAL A 50 10.04 9.72 7.39
C VAL A 50 9.91 9.64 5.86
N ARG A 51 10.19 8.46 5.30
CA ARG A 51 9.89 8.17 3.89
C ARG A 51 8.42 7.74 3.78
N SER A 52 7.62 8.50 3.05
CA SER A 52 6.18 8.26 2.97
C SER A 52 5.86 7.04 2.11
N SER A 53 4.96 6.20 2.60
CA SER A 53 4.38 5.05 1.89
C SER A 53 2.99 5.36 1.29
N ALA A 54 2.45 6.57 1.52
CA ALA A 54 1.08 6.94 1.18
C ALA A 54 1.00 8.05 0.12
N ASP A 55 -0.12 8.12 -0.63
CA ASP A 55 -0.35 9.15 -1.64
C ASP A 55 -0.41 10.56 -1.04
N GLN A 56 -1.08 10.65 0.12
CA GLN A 56 -1.27 11.85 0.90
C GLN A 56 -0.71 11.62 2.31
N ALA A 57 -0.32 12.70 2.99
CA ALA A 57 0.06 12.65 4.39
C ALA A 57 -0.54 13.83 5.16
N ILE A 58 -0.93 13.61 6.41
CA ILE A 58 -1.36 14.61 7.35
C ILE A 58 -0.26 14.75 8.40
N VAL A 59 0.47 15.86 8.34
CA VAL A 59 1.45 16.23 9.36
C VAL A 59 0.71 16.93 10.49
N LYS A 60 0.80 16.41 11.71
CA LYS A 60 0.22 16.97 12.91
C LYS A 60 1.33 17.39 13.86
N VAL A 61 1.32 18.62 14.34
CA VAL A 61 2.30 19.13 15.30
C VAL A 61 1.58 19.77 16.47
N ALA A 62 1.98 19.43 17.70
CA ALA A 62 1.49 20.04 18.93
C ALA A 62 2.65 20.60 19.74
N LYS A 63 2.41 21.73 20.42
CA LYS A 63 3.33 22.31 21.39
C LYS A 63 2.91 21.82 22.77
N THR A 64 3.62 20.81 23.28
CA THR A 64 3.26 20.08 24.49
C THR A 64 3.79 20.69 25.78
N GLY A 65 4.70 21.67 25.69
CA GLY A 65 5.25 22.35 26.87
C GLY A 65 6.07 23.59 26.53
N GLY A 66 6.32 24.44 27.53
CA GLY A 66 7.12 25.65 27.42
C GLY A 66 6.42 26.84 26.77
N ARG A 67 7.05 28.02 26.82
CA ARG A 67 6.45 29.30 26.37
C ARG A 67 7.02 29.85 25.07
N ALA A 68 8.07 29.24 24.53
CA ALA A 68 8.76 29.76 23.35
C ALA A 68 7.84 29.97 22.13
N LYS A 69 8.15 30.98 21.31
CA LYS A 69 7.66 31.08 19.94
C LYS A 69 8.32 29.98 19.11
N THR A 70 7.53 29.26 18.33
CA THR A 70 7.98 28.08 17.59
C THR A 70 7.62 28.21 16.13
N ASP A 71 8.61 28.12 15.25
CA ASP A 71 8.37 28.03 13.80
C ASP A 71 8.48 26.57 13.37
N VAL A 72 7.52 26.09 12.59
CA VAL A 72 7.46 24.73 12.07
C VAL A 72 7.53 24.76 10.56
N ARG A 73 8.56 24.15 9.99
CA ARG A 73 8.78 24.05 8.55
C ARG A 73 8.66 22.61 8.11
N VAL A 74 7.89 22.37 7.06
CA VAL A 74 7.69 21.03 6.51
C VAL A 74 8.30 20.99 5.12
N TYR A 75 9.12 19.98 4.85
CA TYR A 75 9.80 19.78 3.59
C TYR A 75 9.39 18.44 2.98
N VAL A 76 9.23 18.40 1.66
CA VAL A 76 9.04 17.17 0.90
C VAL A 76 10.15 17.08 -0.13
N ASP A 77 11.00 16.05 -0.03
CA ASP A 77 12.25 15.92 -0.80
C ASP A 77 13.09 17.21 -0.80
N GLY A 78 13.22 17.83 0.38
CA GLY A 78 13.98 19.07 0.57
C GLY A 78 13.27 20.34 0.11
N GLN A 79 12.10 20.27 -0.54
CA GLN A 79 11.32 21.44 -0.92
C GLN A 79 10.40 21.89 0.21
N LEU A 80 10.53 23.16 0.63
CA LEU A 80 9.68 23.75 1.66
C LEU A 80 8.21 23.81 1.19
N ARG A 81 7.31 23.35 2.05
CA ARG A 81 5.87 23.44 1.85
C ARG A 81 5.28 24.59 2.68
N PRO A 82 4.37 25.39 2.11
CA PRO A 82 3.61 26.37 2.89
C PRO A 82 2.87 25.67 4.03
N SER A 83 2.95 26.23 5.24
CA SER A 83 2.30 25.67 6.43
C SER A 83 1.83 26.78 7.36
N ASN A 84 0.77 26.50 8.13
CA ASN A 84 0.25 27.35 9.20
C ASN A 84 0.54 26.75 10.60
N LEU A 85 1.59 25.94 10.69
CA LEU A 85 1.92 25.14 11.88
C LEU A 85 2.69 25.91 12.96
N ASN A 86 2.96 27.21 12.78
CA ASN A 86 3.77 28.02 13.71
C ASN A 86 3.01 28.38 14.99
N PHE A 87 3.64 28.24 16.15
CA PHE A 87 3.06 28.59 17.45
C PHE A 87 3.57 29.95 17.93
N ALA A 88 2.64 30.79 18.38
CA ALA A 88 2.97 32.05 19.00
C ALA A 88 3.69 31.84 20.35
N ASN A 89 4.32 32.91 20.85
CA ASN A 89 4.79 32.96 22.23
C ASN A 89 3.57 32.87 23.17
N GLY A 90 3.69 32.11 24.26
CA GLY A 90 2.60 31.89 25.20
C GLY A 90 2.47 30.45 25.62
N ASN A 91 1.39 30.14 26.32
CA ASN A 91 1.15 28.82 26.91
C ASN A 91 1.14 27.71 25.84
N TYR A 92 1.46 26.50 26.28
CA TYR A 92 1.41 25.32 25.42
C TYR A 92 -0.03 25.05 24.98
N THR A 93 -0.19 24.43 23.81
CA THR A 93 -1.49 24.07 23.24
C THR A 93 -1.47 22.57 23.02
N THR A 94 -2.34 21.84 23.71
CA THR A 94 -2.45 20.38 23.54
C THR A 94 -3.01 19.99 22.18
N ASP A 95 -3.66 20.92 21.48
CA ASP A 95 -4.25 20.68 20.18
C ASP A 95 -3.19 20.60 19.07
N TYR A 96 -3.38 19.63 18.18
CA TYR A 96 -2.57 19.50 16.99
C TYR A 96 -2.95 20.54 15.95
N ARG A 97 -1.94 21.23 15.41
CA ARG A 97 -2.05 21.91 14.12
C ARG A 97 -1.72 20.93 13.02
N THR A 98 -2.47 20.98 11.93
CA THR A 98 -2.38 19.99 10.86
C THR A 98 -2.02 20.61 9.52
N LEU A 99 -1.28 19.87 8.71
CA LEU A 99 -0.96 20.19 7.32
C LEU A 99 -1.15 18.95 6.48
N THR A 100 -2.01 19.04 5.47
CA THR A 100 -2.20 17.99 4.48
C THR A 100 -1.23 18.17 3.32
N LEU A 101 -0.53 17.10 2.96
CA LEU A 101 0.43 17.01 1.87
C LEU A 101 -0.07 16.02 0.83
N ASN A 102 -0.13 16.42 -0.43
CA ASN A 102 -0.56 15.56 -1.53
C ASN A 102 0.63 15.09 -2.37
N ASN A 103 0.47 13.95 -3.04
CA ASN A 103 1.46 13.36 -3.94
C ASN A 103 2.82 13.14 -3.25
N VAL A 104 2.80 12.52 -2.07
CA VAL A 104 3.98 12.30 -1.22
C VAL A 104 4.50 10.87 -1.23
N GLN A 105 3.85 9.94 -1.92
CA GLN A 105 4.28 8.54 -1.99
C GLN A 105 5.74 8.42 -2.44
N GLY A 106 6.54 7.68 -1.67
CA GLY A 106 7.96 7.45 -1.93
C GLY A 106 8.86 8.66 -1.64
N LYS A 107 8.32 9.80 -1.19
CA LYS A 107 9.08 11.02 -0.90
C LYS A 107 9.50 11.08 0.56
N ASN A 108 10.59 11.78 0.85
CA ASN A 108 11.01 12.06 2.21
C ASN A 108 10.25 13.28 2.75
N ILE A 109 9.51 13.10 3.84
CA ILE A 109 8.85 14.19 4.58
C ILE A 109 9.74 14.53 5.78
N MET A 110 10.20 15.77 5.86
CA MET A 110 10.96 16.28 7.00
C MET A 110 10.19 17.40 7.69
N VAL A 111 10.05 17.31 9.01
CA VAL A 111 9.49 18.38 9.84
C VAL A 111 10.61 18.96 10.68
N GLN A 112 10.88 20.25 10.50
CA GLN A 112 11.82 21.01 11.30
C GLN A 112 11.05 21.93 12.26
N VAL A 113 11.42 21.87 13.53
CA VAL A 113 10.79 22.64 14.60
C VAL A 113 11.84 23.56 15.23
N ASP A 114 11.73 24.86 14.98
CA ASP A 114 12.69 25.88 15.40
C ASP A 114 12.20 26.62 16.64
N ASN A 115 13.07 26.76 17.64
CA ASN A 115 12.84 27.68 18.76
C ASN A 115 13.23 29.11 18.34
N LYS A 116 12.27 30.05 18.31
CA LYS A 116 12.52 31.47 18.00
C LYS A 116 12.59 32.36 19.23
N SER A 117 12.46 31.81 20.43
CA SER A 117 12.64 32.56 21.68
C SER A 117 14.05 32.40 22.21
N VAL A 118 14.57 33.49 22.77
CA VAL A 118 15.82 33.47 23.54
C VAL A 118 15.46 33.25 25.01
N GLY A 119 16.09 32.26 25.66
CA GLY A 119 15.94 31.98 27.09
C GLY A 119 14.77 31.06 27.49
N HIS A 120 14.03 30.51 26.52
CA HIS A 120 12.94 29.57 26.79
C HIS A 120 13.11 28.26 26.02
N THR A 121 12.87 27.15 26.69
CA THR A 121 12.75 25.82 26.08
C THR A 121 11.28 25.55 25.75
N PHE A 122 11.01 24.72 24.74
CA PHE A 122 9.68 24.16 24.51
C PHE A 122 9.75 22.66 24.17
N SER A 123 8.61 22.00 24.34
CA SER A 123 8.41 20.58 24.03
C SER A 123 7.38 20.45 22.91
N TYR A 124 7.54 19.43 22.06
CA TYR A 124 6.62 19.16 20.95
C TYR A 124 6.28 17.70 20.81
N SER A 125 5.17 17.46 20.11
CA SER A 125 4.79 16.17 19.54
C SER A 125 4.57 16.36 18.03
N VAL A 126 5.18 15.52 17.21
CA VAL A 126 4.95 15.43 15.77
C VAL A 126 4.37 14.06 15.47
N LYS A 127 3.25 14.05 14.73
CA LYS A 127 2.71 12.84 14.11
C LYS A 127 2.61 13.05 12.61
N ILE A 128 2.88 12.01 11.83
CA ILE A 128 2.66 12.02 10.39
C ILE A 128 1.82 10.81 10.07
N GLU A 129 0.60 11.07 9.59
CA GLU A 129 -0.35 10.03 9.18
C GLU A 129 -0.39 9.97 7.66
N GLY A 130 -0.34 8.79 7.06
CA GLY A 130 -0.48 8.57 5.63
C GLY A 130 -1.93 8.27 5.26
N GLU A 131 -2.39 8.82 4.15
CA GLU A 131 -3.69 8.57 3.54
C GLU A 131 -3.49 8.08 2.09
N THR A 132 -3.97 6.88 1.77
CA THR A 132 -3.87 6.30 0.42
C THR A 132 -5.27 6.20 -0.16
N ARG A 133 -5.49 6.82 -1.33
CA ARG A 133 -6.81 6.86 -2.00
C ARG A 133 -6.85 6.06 -3.31
N SER A 134 -5.71 5.62 -3.84
CA SER A 134 -5.68 4.94 -5.14
C SER A 134 -4.55 3.92 -5.26
N LEU A 135 -4.86 2.76 -5.82
CA LEU A 135 -3.87 1.75 -6.26
C LEU A 135 -3.44 1.91 -7.72
N MET A 136 -3.63 3.09 -8.31
CA MET A 136 -3.42 3.28 -9.74
C MET A 136 -1.96 3.50 -10.17
N ARG A 137 -0.94 3.36 -9.31
CA ARG A 137 0.46 3.35 -9.78
C ARG A 137 1.38 2.31 -9.14
N PRO A 138 2.31 1.75 -9.93
CA PRO A 138 3.07 0.55 -9.61
C PRO A 138 4.21 0.89 -8.65
N ALA A 139 3.98 0.73 -7.36
CA ALA A 139 5.09 0.39 -6.48
C ALA A 139 5.29 -1.12 -6.61
N GLY A 140 6.45 -1.58 -7.09
CA GLY A 140 6.83 -3.00 -7.01
C GLY A 140 6.06 -3.97 -7.91
N LEU A 141 5.92 -3.70 -9.21
CA LEU A 141 5.55 -4.76 -10.15
C LEU A 141 6.64 -5.84 -10.15
N GLN A 142 6.34 -7.00 -9.57
CA GLN A 142 7.23 -8.16 -9.53
C GLN A 142 6.74 -9.18 -10.56
N GLU A 143 7.54 -9.43 -11.60
CA GLU A 143 7.25 -10.47 -12.60
C GLU A 143 8.20 -11.65 -12.41
N ASP A 144 7.65 -12.87 -12.34
CA ASP A 144 8.44 -14.10 -12.26
C ASP A 144 7.61 -15.29 -12.80
N LYS A 145 8.19 -16.49 -12.75
CA LYS A 145 7.58 -17.75 -13.16
C LYS A 145 7.62 -18.78 -12.04
N VAL A 146 6.56 -19.59 -11.95
CA VAL A 146 6.54 -20.78 -11.10
C VAL A 146 6.73 -22.01 -11.99
N LEU A 147 7.77 -22.79 -11.68
CA LEU A 147 7.99 -24.10 -12.30
C LEU A 147 7.15 -25.18 -11.59
N VAL A 148 6.98 -26.33 -12.25
CA VAL A 148 6.33 -27.50 -11.65
C VAL A 148 6.96 -27.86 -10.29
N ASN A 149 6.12 -28.13 -9.29
CA ASN A 149 6.45 -28.36 -7.87
C ASN A 149 7.17 -27.22 -7.14
N GLN A 150 7.25 -26.03 -7.71
CA GLN A 150 7.79 -24.89 -7.00
C GLN A 150 6.69 -24.14 -6.27
N LYS A 151 7.08 -23.55 -5.13
CA LYS A 151 6.32 -22.54 -4.41
C LYS A 151 7.18 -21.29 -4.34
N LYS A 152 6.58 -20.15 -4.63
CA LYS A 152 7.15 -18.82 -4.45
C LYS A 152 6.36 -18.10 -3.37
N THR A 153 7.06 -17.40 -2.49
CA THR A 153 6.47 -16.71 -1.36
C THR A 153 6.96 -15.27 -1.37
N TYR A 154 6.02 -14.35 -1.26
CA TYR A 154 6.26 -12.91 -1.18
C TYR A 154 5.64 -12.36 0.09
N TYR A 155 6.28 -11.35 0.65
CA TYR A 155 5.78 -10.63 1.81
C TYR A 155 5.54 -9.17 1.42
N THR A 156 4.46 -8.62 1.96
CA THR A 156 4.20 -7.19 1.93
C THR A 156 4.57 -6.60 3.28
N ARG A 157 5.01 -5.34 3.32
CA ARG A 157 5.26 -4.64 4.58
C ARG A 157 3.93 -4.29 5.24
N ALA A 158 3.95 -4.06 6.55
CA ALA A 158 2.81 -3.44 7.22
C ALA A 158 2.59 -2.04 6.61
N THR A 159 1.55 -1.88 5.81
CA THR A 159 1.11 -0.59 5.27
C THR A 159 -0.38 -0.43 5.54
N CYS A 160 -0.90 0.79 5.45
CA CYS A 160 -2.29 1.17 5.75
C CYS A 160 -3.37 0.41 4.96
N GLY A 161 -3.01 -0.55 4.11
CA GLY A 161 -3.90 -1.31 3.26
C GLY A 161 -3.03 -2.07 2.30
N ASN A 162 -2.64 -3.29 2.63
CA ASN A 162 -1.99 -4.18 1.70
C ASN A 162 -3.02 -4.64 0.70
N ARG A 163 -3.04 -3.97 -0.45
CA ARG A 163 -3.72 -4.48 -1.63
C ARG A 163 -2.74 -5.09 -2.60
N VAL A 164 -3.01 -6.36 -2.91
CA VAL A 164 -2.19 -7.20 -3.78
C VAL A 164 -3.03 -7.56 -4.98
N ARG A 165 -2.59 -7.12 -6.16
CA ARG A 165 -3.07 -7.60 -7.45
C ARG A 165 -2.11 -8.64 -7.99
N VAL A 166 -2.51 -9.90 -7.98
CA VAL A 166 -1.78 -10.98 -8.66
C VAL A 166 -2.46 -11.22 -10.00
N LEU A 167 -1.72 -11.10 -11.10
CA LEU A 167 -2.14 -11.55 -12.43
C LEU A 167 -1.30 -12.77 -12.80
N MET A 168 -1.98 -13.87 -13.11
CA MET A 168 -1.33 -15.12 -13.52
C MET A 168 -1.77 -15.48 -14.94
N ARG A 169 -0.80 -15.93 -15.75
CA ARG A 169 -0.95 -16.35 -17.14
C ARG A 169 -0.28 -17.69 -17.33
N GLU A 170 -0.98 -18.61 -17.97
CA GLU A 170 -0.45 -19.94 -18.25
C GLU A 170 0.59 -19.84 -19.39
N THR A 171 1.75 -20.48 -19.23
CA THR A 171 2.82 -20.45 -20.25
C THR A 171 2.58 -21.43 -21.39
N LYS A 172 1.91 -22.54 -21.11
CA LYS A 172 1.56 -23.58 -22.07
C LYS A 172 0.26 -24.23 -21.62
N PRO A 173 -0.67 -24.56 -22.52
CA PRO A 173 -1.91 -25.26 -22.18
C PRO A 173 -1.57 -26.67 -21.68
N ALA A 174 -1.26 -26.79 -20.40
CA ALA A 174 -1.14 -28.04 -19.71
C ALA A 174 -2.37 -28.16 -18.81
N ARG A 175 -2.75 -29.36 -18.39
CA ARG A 175 -3.82 -29.53 -17.39
C ARG A 175 -3.35 -29.09 -15.99
N SER A 176 -2.67 -27.97 -15.93
CA SER A 176 -2.10 -27.35 -14.76
C SER A 176 -3.06 -26.28 -14.23
N TYR A 177 -2.96 -25.99 -12.95
CA TYR A 177 -3.57 -24.85 -12.31
C TYR A 177 -2.52 -24.18 -11.41
N GLY A 178 -2.56 -22.87 -11.28
CA GLY A 178 -1.75 -22.21 -10.26
C GLY A 178 -2.60 -22.01 -9.01
N LYS A 179 -2.02 -22.29 -7.86
CA LYS A 179 -2.66 -22.04 -6.57
C LYS A 179 -2.07 -20.78 -5.96
N ILE A 180 -2.94 -19.84 -5.59
CA ILE A 180 -2.61 -18.56 -4.96
C ILE A 180 -3.24 -18.57 -3.57
N GLU A 181 -2.42 -18.39 -2.54
CA GLU A 181 -2.87 -18.24 -1.16
C GLU A 181 -2.39 -16.89 -0.62
N ILE A 182 -3.31 -16.12 -0.05
CA ILE A 182 -3.01 -14.83 0.58
C ILE A 182 -3.37 -14.96 2.05
N SER A 183 -2.37 -14.79 2.91
CA SER A 183 -2.55 -14.83 4.36
C SER A 183 -2.17 -13.49 4.99
N GLU A 184 -2.79 -13.16 6.11
CA GLU A 184 -2.50 -11.97 6.91
C GLU A 184 -1.77 -12.34 8.21
N GLN A 185 -0.76 -11.57 8.58
CA GLN A 185 -0.05 -11.75 9.83
C GLN A 185 -0.89 -11.24 11.01
N GLN A 186 -1.03 -12.06 12.04
CA GLN A 186 -1.71 -11.73 13.28
C GLN A 186 -0.73 -11.14 14.32
N ASN A 187 -1.27 -10.45 15.33
CA ASN A 187 -0.46 -9.83 16.41
C ASN A 187 0.44 -10.81 17.16
N ASN A 188 0.06 -12.09 17.20
CA ASN A 188 0.84 -13.18 17.80
C ASN A 188 1.91 -13.76 16.85
N GLY A 189 2.12 -13.16 15.67
CA GLY A 189 3.05 -13.61 14.64
C GLY A 189 2.53 -14.75 13.75
N SER A 190 1.35 -15.29 14.00
CA SER A 190 0.74 -16.35 13.17
C SER A 190 0.17 -15.81 11.85
N TRP A 191 -0.10 -16.69 10.90
CA TRP A 191 -0.68 -16.33 9.60
C TRP A 191 -2.10 -16.89 9.47
N THR A 192 -3.07 -16.02 9.18
CA THR A 192 -4.45 -16.41 8.90
C THR A 192 -4.70 -16.33 7.41
N LEU A 193 -5.20 -17.42 6.80
CA LEU A 193 -5.56 -17.44 5.39
C LEU A 193 -6.77 -16.54 5.13
N LEU A 194 -6.62 -15.56 4.24
CA LEU A 194 -7.71 -14.67 3.82
C LEU A 194 -8.34 -15.15 2.53
N GLU A 195 -7.51 -15.46 1.54
CA GLU A 195 -7.95 -15.87 0.21
C GLU A 195 -7.18 -17.10 -0.26
N ASN A 196 -7.88 -18.02 -0.90
CA ASN A 196 -7.31 -19.20 -1.53
C ASN A 196 -7.96 -19.39 -2.89
N HIS A 197 -7.13 -19.44 -3.92
CA HIS A 197 -7.59 -19.54 -5.28
C HIS A 197 -6.83 -20.55 -6.11
N THR A 198 -7.58 -21.29 -6.92
CA THR A 198 -7.06 -22.15 -7.96
C THR A 198 -7.34 -21.51 -9.32
N ALA A 199 -6.33 -20.88 -9.90
CA ALA A 199 -6.46 -20.23 -11.20
C ALA A 199 -6.18 -21.25 -12.31
N THR A 200 -7.17 -21.39 -13.19
CA THR A 200 -7.14 -22.16 -14.43
C THR A 200 -7.26 -21.20 -15.61
N GLY A 201 -6.32 -21.27 -16.55
CA GLY A 201 -6.28 -20.37 -17.70
C GLY A 201 -5.84 -18.94 -17.36
N ASP A 202 -6.30 -17.98 -18.16
CA ASP A 202 -5.81 -16.60 -18.15
C ASP A 202 -6.70 -15.68 -17.29
N GLN A 203 -6.03 -14.92 -16.42
CA GLN A 203 -6.51 -13.73 -15.71
C GLN A 203 -7.43 -13.95 -14.50
N LYS A 204 -6.88 -13.70 -13.31
CA LYS A 204 -7.66 -13.20 -12.17
C LYS A 204 -6.96 -12.02 -11.53
N ILE A 205 -7.75 -11.16 -10.91
CA ILE A 205 -7.31 -10.00 -10.14
C ILE A 205 -7.83 -10.26 -8.72
N PHE A 206 -6.92 -10.44 -7.77
CA PHE A 206 -7.27 -10.42 -6.35
C PHE A 206 -7.15 -8.99 -5.85
N VAL A 207 -8.03 -8.63 -4.93
CA VAL A 207 -8.00 -7.38 -4.19
C VAL A 207 -8.30 -7.78 -2.76
N VAL A 208 -7.26 -7.97 -1.98
CA VAL A 208 -7.34 -8.15 -0.52
C VAL A 208 -7.00 -6.81 0.10
N ASP A 209 -7.73 -6.34 1.09
CA ASP A 209 -7.39 -5.13 1.83
C ASP A 209 -7.08 -5.53 3.29
N SER A 210 -5.89 -5.19 3.78
CA SER A 210 -5.45 -5.53 5.15
C SER A 210 -4.53 -4.45 5.72
N ASP A 211 -4.67 -4.09 7.00
CA ASP A 211 -3.77 -3.18 7.70
C ASP A 211 -2.48 -3.86 8.22
N ARG A 212 -2.33 -5.16 7.93
CA ARG A 212 -1.24 -6.01 8.44
C ARG A 212 -0.46 -6.65 7.29
N PRO A 213 0.80 -7.05 7.52
CA PRO A 213 1.59 -7.75 6.52
C PRO A 213 0.83 -8.92 5.90
N LEU A 214 0.81 -8.97 4.57
CA LEU A 214 0.32 -10.11 3.79
C LEU A 214 1.47 -11.01 3.34
N LYS A 215 1.23 -12.32 3.38
CA LYS A 215 2.03 -13.37 2.76
C LYS A 215 1.28 -13.87 1.53
N ILE A 216 1.93 -13.82 0.38
CA ILE A 216 1.40 -14.26 -0.91
C ILE A 216 2.17 -15.50 -1.33
N GLU A 217 1.50 -16.63 -1.43
CA GLU A 217 2.09 -17.90 -1.87
C GLU A 217 1.52 -18.28 -3.23
N ILE A 218 2.41 -18.46 -4.21
CA ILE A 218 2.06 -18.91 -5.56
C ILE A 218 2.73 -20.26 -5.78
N SER A 219 1.93 -21.26 -6.14
CA SER A 219 2.41 -22.63 -6.34
C SER A 219 1.78 -23.30 -7.55
N TYR A 220 2.47 -24.31 -8.06
CA TYR A 220 1.93 -25.20 -9.09
C TYR A 220 0.98 -26.23 -8.46
N GLY A 221 -0.18 -26.44 -9.07
CA GLY A 221 -1.03 -27.58 -8.82
C GLY A 221 -1.41 -28.28 -10.13
N GLY A 222 -1.21 -29.58 -10.21
CA GLY A 222 -1.51 -30.32 -11.43
C GLY A 222 -1.06 -31.77 -11.32
N PRO A 223 -1.69 -32.68 -12.09
CA PRO A 223 -1.41 -34.11 -12.00
C PRO A 223 -0.05 -34.49 -12.61
N TRP A 224 0.55 -33.61 -13.40
CA TRP A 224 1.81 -33.86 -14.09
C TRP A 224 2.99 -33.26 -13.33
N ASN A 225 3.93 -34.11 -12.95
CA ASN A 225 5.17 -33.72 -12.30
C ASN A 225 6.33 -33.85 -13.28
N ILE A 226 6.52 -32.83 -14.14
CA ILE A 226 7.68 -32.73 -15.03
C ILE A 226 8.57 -31.59 -14.50
N PRO A 227 9.65 -31.91 -13.74
CA PRO A 227 10.54 -30.90 -13.19
C PRO A 227 11.17 -30.00 -14.26
N GLY A 228 11.32 -28.71 -13.95
CA GLY A 228 12.05 -27.75 -14.80
C GLY A 228 11.22 -27.07 -15.91
N VAL A 229 9.97 -27.49 -16.14
CA VAL A 229 9.06 -26.82 -17.07
C VAL A 229 8.34 -25.67 -16.36
N ALA A 230 8.37 -24.47 -16.96
CA ALA A 230 7.59 -23.34 -16.47
C ALA A 230 6.11 -23.59 -16.73
N ALA A 231 5.29 -23.54 -15.66
CA ALA A 231 3.86 -23.76 -15.73
C ALA A 231 3.06 -22.45 -15.78
N TYR A 232 3.53 -21.42 -15.06
CA TYR A 232 2.87 -20.12 -15.00
C TYR A 232 3.86 -18.97 -15.00
N HIS A 233 3.54 -17.92 -15.76
CA HIS A 233 4.09 -16.59 -15.55
C HIS A 233 3.12 -15.79 -14.69
N TYR A 234 3.62 -14.98 -13.78
CA TYR A 234 2.80 -14.12 -12.97
C TYR A 234 3.43 -12.75 -12.81
N SER A 235 2.57 -11.78 -12.57
CA SER A 235 2.94 -10.44 -12.15
C SER A 235 2.19 -10.13 -10.87
N ILE A 236 2.91 -9.68 -9.86
CA ILE A 236 2.36 -9.20 -8.59
C ILE A 236 2.54 -7.70 -8.58
N ASN A 237 1.46 -6.98 -8.30
CA ASN A 237 1.51 -5.56 -8.04
C ASN A 237 0.91 -5.33 -6.65
N ALA A 238 1.74 -4.92 -5.69
CA ALA A 238 1.31 -4.65 -4.32
C ALA A 238 1.97 -3.38 -3.79
N LEU A 239 1.29 -2.67 -2.89
CA LEU A 239 1.74 -1.37 -2.39
C LEU A 239 3.13 -1.39 -1.75
N SER A 240 3.56 -2.55 -1.25
CA SER A 240 4.96 -2.82 -0.93
C SER A 240 5.20 -4.33 -1.05
N ILE A 241 6.22 -4.73 -1.79
CA ILE A 241 6.76 -6.10 -1.81
C ILE A 241 8.20 -5.99 -1.29
N ASP A 242 8.57 -6.87 -0.36
CA ASP A 242 9.96 -7.02 0.11
C ASP A 242 10.84 -7.77 -0.88
#